data_AF-A0A0V1N8K7-F1
#
_entry.id   AF-A0A0V1N8K7-F1
#
_cell.length_a   1.000
_cell.length_b   1.000
_cell.length_c   1.000
_cell.angle_alpha   90.00
_cell.angle_beta   90.00
_cell.angle_gamma   90.00
#
_symmetry.space_group_name_H-M   'P 1'
#
loop_
_entity.id
_entity.type
_entity.pdbx_description
1 polymer ?
#
loop_
_entity_poly.entity_id
_entity_poly.type
_entity_poly.pdbx_seq_one_letter_code
_entity_poly.pdbx_strand_id
1 'polypeptide(L)'
;LRSKLSASIRIWAPSDKRSKSICKGQYHLRKIVSPMQFDGVQVSREADSAKWALVEGKNTVCFTTNDYKVTEKQTPGAAICLENAGVYNAFLTAAINVEACNN
;
A
#
# COMPACT_ATOMS: atom_id res chain seq x y z
N LEU A 1 2.19 13.70 13.84
CA LEU A 1 1.85 12.79 12.71
C LEU A 1 2.74 13.00 11.48
N ARG A 2 2.93 14.24 11.00
CA ARG A 2 3.64 14.50 9.74
C ARG A 2 5.00 13.79 9.64
N SER A 3 5.85 13.86 10.67
CA SER A 3 7.17 13.19 10.68
C SER A 3 7.11 11.65 10.73
N LYS A 4 6.01 11.08 11.25
CA LYS A 4 5.82 9.62 11.36
C LYS A 4 5.39 8.98 10.03
N LEU A 5 4.62 9.71 9.21
CA LEU A 5 4.03 9.20 7.96
C LEU A 5 4.60 9.87 6.70
N SER A 6 5.50 10.85 6.84
CA SER A 6 6.25 11.42 5.72
C SER A 6 7.32 10.43 5.27
N ALA A 7 6.90 9.50 4.42
CA ALA A 7 7.72 8.46 3.83
C ALA A 7 7.06 7.98 2.54
N SER A 8 7.82 7.23 1.73
CA SER A 8 7.24 6.48 0.62
C SER A 8 6.32 5.38 1.15
N ILE A 9 5.26 5.10 0.40
CA ILE A 9 4.22 4.14 0.75
C ILE A 9 4.14 3.06 -0.33
N ARG A 10 4.03 1.79 0.10
CA ARG A 10 3.55 0.69 -0.75
C ARG A 10 2.10 0.40 -0.40
N ILE A 11 1.20 0.37 -1.39
CA ILE A 11 -0.24 0.18 -1.16
C ILE A 11 -0.73 -1.15 -1.73
N TRP A 12 -1.48 -1.88 -0.91
CA TRP A 12 -2.28 -3.05 -1.28
C TRP A 12 -3.76 -2.73 -1.03
N ALA A 13 -4.52 -2.59 -2.11
CA ALA A 13 -5.95 -2.37 -2.08
C ALA A 13 -6.52 -2.67 -3.47
N PRO A 14 -7.82 -2.98 -3.60
CA PRO A 14 -8.49 -2.99 -4.90
C PRO A 14 -8.20 -1.68 -5.63
N SER A 15 -7.77 -1.76 -6.89
CA SER A 15 -7.37 -0.58 -7.66
C SER A 15 -7.99 -0.60 -9.05
N ASP A 16 -8.27 0.57 -9.61
CA ASP A 16 -8.67 0.68 -11.01
C ASP A 16 -7.43 0.85 -11.92
N LYS A 17 -7.62 0.68 -13.23
CA LYS A 17 -6.55 0.83 -14.22
C LYS A 17 -6.04 2.27 -14.36
N ARG A 18 -6.79 3.27 -13.88
CA ARG A 18 -6.46 4.70 -14.00
C ARG A 18 -5.55 5.15 -12.85
N SER A 19 -5.70 4.56 -11.67
CA SER A 19 -4.86 4.77 -10.50
C SER A 19 -3.50 4.08 -10.69
N LYS A 20 -2.50 4.86 -11.11
CA LYS A 20 -1.09 4.45 -11.25
C LYS A 20 -0.29 4.74 -9.98
N SER A 21 0.88 4.10 -9.84
CA SER A 21 1.91 4.54 -8.88
C SER A 21 2.27 6.01 -9.10
N ILE A 22 2.43 6.77 -8.01
CA ILE A 22 2.84 8.18 -8.01
C ILE A 22 4.30 8.24 -7.55
N CYS A 23 5.19 8.64 -8.45
CA CYS A 23 6.62 8.67 -8.18
C CYS A 23 7.25 10.05 -8.41
N LYS A 24 6.44 11.10 -8.38
CA LYS A 24 6.91 12.48 -8.45
C LYS A 24 7.05 13.04 -7.04
N GLY A 25 8.16 13.72 -6.77
CA GLY A 25 8.44 14.37 -5.48
C GLY A 25 9.33 13.54 -4.56
N GLN A 26 9.43 13.96 -3.29
CA GLN A 26 10.32 13.35 -2.30
C GLN A 26 9.87 11.95 -1.86
N TYR A 27 8.56 11.71 -1.82
CA TYR A 27 7.97 10.45 -1.37
C TYR A 27 7.12 9.84 -2.49
N HIS A 28 7.22 8.53 -2.65
CA HIS A 28 6.49 7.80 -3.67
C HIS A 28 5.32 7.03 -3.07
N LEU A 29 4.20 6.96 -3.78
CA LEU A 29 3.13 6.00 -3.52
C LEU A 29 3.20 4.96 -4.62
N ARG A 30 3.54 3.72 -4.26
CA ARG A 30 3.73 2.63 -5.23
C ARG A 30 2.74 1.52 -4.97
N LYS A 31 2.01 1.11 -6.00
CA LYS A 31 1.10 -0.04 -5.90
C LYS A 31 1.92 -1.31 -5.80
N ILE A 32 1.51 -2.22 -4.93
CA ILE A 32 2.08 -3.57 -4.91
C ILE A 32 1.55 -4.33 -6.13
N VAL A 33 2.43 -5.09 -6.78
CA VAL A 33 2.06 -5.92 -7.93
C VAL A 33 1.03 -6.95 -7.51
N SER A 34 -0.03 -7.09 -8.29
CA SER A 34 -1.06 -8.10 -8.10
C SER A 34 -1.02 -9.10 -9.27
N PRO A 35 -1.08 -10.41 -9.01
CA PRO A 35 -1.12 -11.03 -7.69
C PRO A 35 0.25 -11.01 -6.97
N MET A 36 0.22 -11.09 -5.63
CA MET A 36 1.41 -11.26 -4.78
C MET A 36 1.47 -12.68 -4.17
N GLN A 37 2.63 -13.07 -3.65
CA GLN A 37 2.79 -14.27 -2.82
C GLN A 37 2.72 -13.86 -1.35
N PHE A 38 1.72 -14.35 -0.63
CA PHE A 38 1.55 -14.12 0.80
C PHE A 38 1.55 -15.46 1.51
N ASP A 39 2.60 -15.72 2.29
CA ASP A 39 2.79 -17.00 3.00
C ASP A 39 2.65 -18.24 2.09
N GLY A 40 3.21 -18.17 0.89
CA GLY A 40 3.16 -19.25 -0.12
C GLY A 40 1.84 -19.36 -0.89
N VAL A 41 0.87 -18.50 -0.62
CA VAL A 41 -0.41 -18.44 -1.34
C VAL A 41 -0.44 -17.23 -2.28
N GLN A 42 -0.91 -17.45 -3.51
CA GLN A 42 -1.12 -16.38 -4.46
C GLN A 42 -2.41 -15.62 -4.14
N VAL A 43 -2.30 -14.32 -3.89
CA VAL A 43 -3.44 -13.44 -3.56
C VAL A 43 -3.52 -12.31 -4.57
N SER A 44 -4.70 -12.03 -5.10
CA SER A 44 -4.96 -10.86 -5.95
C SER A 44 -5.63 -9.76 -5.12
N ARG A 45 -5.23 -8.50 -5.32
CA ARG A 45 -5.80 -7.37 -4.58
C ARG A 45 -7.29 -7.16 -4.82
N GLU A 46 -7.82 -7.63 -5.95
CA GLU A 46 -9.24 -7.58 -6.28
C GLU A 46 -10.05 -8.65 -5.54
N ALA A 47 -9.39 -9.71 -5.06
CA ALA A 47 -10.00 -10.81 -4.30
C ALA A 47 -9.74 -10.71 -2.78
N ASP A 48 -8.88 -9.78 -2.35
CA ASP A 48 -8.58 -9.53 -0.95
C ASP A 48 -9.45 -8.39 -0.41
N SER A 49 -10.13 -8.65 0.71
CA SER A 49 -10.94 -7.63 1.40
C SER A 49 -10.10 -6.70 2.25
N ALA A 50 -8.90 -7.13 2.66
CA ALA A 50 -8.00 -6.32 3.46
C ALA A 50 -7.30 -5.27 2.59
N LYS A 51 -7.19 -4.06 3.12
CA LYS A 51 -6.52 -2.94 2.47
C LYS A 51 -5.49 -2.39 3.41
N TRP A 52 -4.25 -2.34 2.97
CA TRP A 52 -3.15 -1.97 3.83
C TRP A 52 -2.02 -1.29 3.07
N ALA A 53 -1.22 -0.55 3.83
CA ALA A 53 -0.12 0.24 3.32
C ALA A 53 1.13 0.06 4.19
N LEU A 54 2.28 -0.07 3.57
CA LEU A 54 3.58 -0.02 4.26
C LEU A 54 4.14 1.38 4.18
N VAL A 55 4.52 1.93 5.34
CA VAL A 55 5.23 3.19 5.44
C VAL A 55 6.73 2.88 5.50
N GLU A 56 7.43 3.14 4.39
CA GLU A 56 8.82 2.72 4.21
C GLU A 56 9.78 3.46 5.16
N GLY A 57 10.72 2.72 5.76
CA GLY A 57 11.69 3.27 6.71
C GLY A 57 11.08 3.70 8.07
N LYS A 58 9.83 3.32 8.36
CA LYS A 58 9.13 3.65 9.61
C LYS A 58 8.61 2.43 10.37
N ASN A 59 8.90 1.21 9.90
CA ASN A 59 8.39 -0.04 10.50
C ASN A 59 6.88 -0.04 10.76
N THR A 60 6.12 0.65 9.91
CA THR A 60 4.70 0.93 10.13
C THR A 60 3.85 0.31 9.05
N VAL A 61 2.82 -0.43 9.46
CA VAL A 61 1.75 -0.94 8.60
C VAL A 61 0.47 -0.19 8.94
N CYS A 62 -0.26 0.26 7.93
CA CYS A 62 -1.54 0.93 8.11
C CYS A 62 -2.64 0.12 7.42
N PHE A 63 -3.76 -0.11 8.10
CA PHE A 63 -4.98 -0.66 7.51
C PHE A 63 -5.93 0.48 7.18
N THR A 64 -6.51 0.48 5.99
CA THR A 64 -7.35 1.58 5.48
C THR A 64 -8.73 1.10 5.08
N THR A 65 -9.72 1.98 5.13
CA THR A 65 -11.06 1.71 4.62
C THR A 65 -11.16 1.86 3.11
N ASN A 66 -10.23 2.60 2.49
CA ASN A 66 -10.40 3.06 1.11
C ASN A 66 -9.71 2.15 0.10
N ASP A 67 -10.37 2.00 -1.05
CA ASP A 67 -9.75 1.42 -2.24
C ASP A 67 -8.74 2.40 -2.86
N TYR A 68 -7.88 1.89 -3.75
CA TYR A 68 -7.01 2.74 -4.57
C TYR A 68 -7.65 3.03 -5.93
N LYS A 69 -8.84 3.65 -5.91
CA LYS A 69 -9.65 3.99 -7.09
C LYS A 69 -9.82 5.50 -7.22
N VAL A 70 -10.08 5.99 -8.43
CA VAL A 70 -10.26 7.43 -8.70
C VAL A 70 -11.44 8.02 -7.91
N THR A 71 -12.51 7.24 -7.75
CA THR A 71 -13.71 7.64 -7.00
C THR A 71 -13.42 7.89 -5.52
N GLU A 72 -12.48 7.14 -4.94
CA GLU A 72 -12.10 7.25 -3.52
C GLU A 72 -11.40 8.56 -3.18
N LYS A 73 -10.96 9.34 -4.18
CA LYS A 73 -10.40 10.68 -3.94
C LYS A 73 -11.42 11.65 -3.32
N GLN A 74 -12.71 11.40 -3.53
CA GLN A 74 -13.81 12.23 -3.03
C GLN A 74 -14.51 11.58 -1.83
N THR A 75 -14.08 10.38 -1.41
CA THR A 75 -14.67 9.63 -0.31
C THR A 75 -13.80 9.78 0.93
N PRO A 76 -14.35 10.21 2.09
CA PRO A 76 -13.59 10.22 3.32
C PRO A 76 -13.17 8.79 3.70
N GLY A 77 -11.96 8.66 4.22
CA GLY A 77 -11.41 7.39 4.66
C GLY A 77 -10.74 7.49 6.01
N ALA A 78 -10.53 6.33 6.63
CA ALA A 78 -9.77 6.21 7.86
C ALA A 78 -8.64 5.20 7.68
N ALA A 79 -7.59 5.37 8.47
CA ALA A 79 -6.54 4.39 8.58
C ALA A 79 -6.10 4.21 10.04
N ILE A 80 -5.82 2.96 10.41
CA ILE A 80 -5.19 2.59 11.69
C ILE A 80 -3.78 2.12 11.37
N CYS A 81 -2.78 2.76 11.99
CA CYS A 81 -1.37 2.45 11.77
C CYS A 81 -0.74 1.83 13.02
N LEU A 82 0.01 0.75 12.81
CA LEU A 82 0.78 0.04 13.82
C LEU A 82 2.25 0.12 13.49
N GLU A 83 3.06 0.64 14.43
CA GLU A 83 4.51 0.62 14.36
C GLU A 83 5.04 -0.64 15.05
N ASN A 84 5.47 -1.63 14.25
CA ASN A 84 6.02 -2.88 14.73
C ASN A 84 6.90 -3.51 13.63
N ALA A 85 8.19 -3.69 13.90
CA ALA A 85 9.14 -4.18 12.92
C ALA A 85 8.85 -5.62 12.45
N GLY A 86 8.41 -6.50 13.36
CA GLY A 86 8.08 -7.88 13.01
C GLY A 86 6.89 -7.97 12.07
N VAL A 87 5.80 -7.26 12.39
CA VAL A 87 4.62 -7.17 11.53
C VAL A 87 4.97 -6.52 10.19
N TYR A 88 5.70 -5.40 10.22
CA TYR A 88 6.14 -4.72 9.00
C TYR A 88 6.94 -5.63 8.07
N ASN A 89 7.89 -6.40 8.61
CA ASN A 89 8.73 -7.31 7.81
C ASN A 89 7.93 -8.48 7.21
N ALA A 90 6.92 -9.00 7.91
CA ALA A 90 6.03 -10.02 7.38
C ALA A 90 5.28 -9.52 6.14
N PHE A 91 4.69 -8.33 6.21
CA PHE A 91 4.01 -7.72 5.07
C PHE A 91 4.97 -7.27 3.96
N LEU A 92 6.17 -6.79 4.31
CA LEU A 92 7.20 -6.38 3.36
C LEU A 92 7.62 -7.56 2.46
N THR A 93 7.69 -8.77 3.02
CA THR A 93 8.03 -10.00 2.27
C THR A 93 7.04 -10.28 1.15
N ALA A 94 5.74 -10.02 1.37
CA ALA A 94 4.73 -10.14 0.33
C ALA A 94 4.73 -8.94 -0.66
N ALA A 95 5.10 -7.75 -0.17
CA ALA A 95 5.10 -6.49 -0.91
C ALA A 95 6.39 -6.19 -1.67
N ILE A 96 7.24 -7.18 -1.97
CA ILE A 96 8.56 -6.96 -2.60
C ILE A 96 8.41 -6.26 -3.95
N ASN A 97 7.47 -6.72 -4.77
CA ASN A 97 7.26 -6.22 -6.12
C ASN A 97 6.24 -5.09 -6.12
N VAL A 98 6.62 -3.95 -6.71
CA VAL A 98 5.75 -2.80 -6.89
C VAL A 98 5.61 -2.43 -8.36
N GLU A 99 4.43 -1.97 -8.76
CA GLU A 99 4.15 -1.51 -10.11
C GLU A 99 5.08 -0.34 -10.47
N ALA A 100 5.65 -0.40 -11.67
CA ALA A 100 6.53 0.62 -12.19
C ALA A 100 5.85 2.00 -12.23
N CYS A 101 6.68 3.02 -12.08
CA CYS A 101 6.30 4.41 -12.22
C CYS A 101 6.11 4.75 -13.70
N ASN A 102 4.96 4.38 -14.27
CA ASN A 102 4.67 4.67 -15.67
C ASN A 102 4.13 6.10 -15.78
N ASN A 103 4.94 7.00 -16.35
CA ASN A 103 4.51 8.35 -16.71
C ASN A 103 3.26 8.32 -17.61
#